data_AF-A0A2H9VLV5-F1
#
_entry.id   AF-A0A2H9VLV5-F1
#
_cell.length_a   1.000
_cell.length_b   1.000
_cell.length_c   1.000
_cell.angle_alpha   90.00
_cell.angle_beta   90.00
_cell.angle_gamma   90.00
#
_symmetry.space_group_name_H-M   'P 1'
#
loop_
_entity.id
_entity.type
_entity.pdbx_description
1 polymer ?
#
loop_
_entity_poly.entity_id
_entity_poly.type
_entity_poly.pdbx_seq_one_letter_code
_entity_poly.pdbx_strand_id
1 'polypeptide(L)'
;MVSDSTKVVSALDTVGENVTTGFKPYTLAENYIVTDTGFFDFDIGDGTYAVVKQQGRLIDTIDKYYGFQPLSKGAYAYYAIEGSGQSKTEAKNSKSILADISHFMIITGNKKIDVTRNAPYFGWFANPSILKNSVYYWEVKEQKDSYKIFAAKFDPKTRLTNSFYLFNSFIDSDDGGYFAMPYLRGDTICFEHNDGKITKFSPDFKSYN
;
A
#
# COMPACT_ATOMS: atom_id res chain seq x y z
N MET A 1 -28.67 17.48 18.49
CA MET A 1 -27.92 16.43 19.20
C MET A 1 -26.65 16.19 18.41
N VAL A 2 -25.52 16.62 18.96
CA VAL A 2 -24.19 16.50 18.35
C VAL A 2 -23.64 15.15 18.80
N SER A 3 -23.40 14.22 17.88
CA SER A 3 -22.82 12.92 18.23
C SER A 3 -21.32 13.06 18.43
N ASP A 4 -20.91 12.75 19.65
CA ASP A 4 -19.57 12.76 20.21
C ASP A 4 -18.63 11.79 19.44
N SER A 5 -17.61 12.34 18.78
CA SER A 5 -16.62 11.59 17.96
C SER A 5 -15.33 11.26 18.73
N THR A 6 -15.38 11.30 20.06
CA THR A 6 -14.19 11.34 20.92
C THR A 6 -13.77 9.98 21.49
N LYS A 7 -13.75 8.91 20.68
CA LYS A 7 -13.33 7.57 21.14
C LYS A 7 -12.51 6.74 20.12
N VAL A 8 -11.37 7.26 19.64
CA VAL A 8 -10.30 6.41 19.03
C VAL A 8 -8.88 6.95 19.32
N VAL A 9 -8.67 7.71 20.40
CA VAL A 9 -7.36 8.37 20.62
C VAL A 9 -6.46 7.64 21.64
N SER A 10 -6.95 6.69 22.44
CA SER A 10 -6.21 6.27 23.64
C SER A 10 -5.37 4.98 23.56
N ALA A 11 -5.16 4.38 22.38
CA ALA A 11 -4.40 3.11 22.27
C ALA A 11 -3.00 3.24 21.65
N LEU A 12 -2.62 4.41 21.12
CA LEU A 12 -1.35 4.59 20.40
C LEU A 12 -0.26 5.33 21.19
N ASP A 13 -0.57 5.87 22.37
CA ASP A 13 0.38 6.67 23.17
C ASP A 13 1.38 5.85 24.00
N THR A 14 1.32 4.51 23.96
CA THR A 14 2.18 3.62 24.76
C THR A 14 2.87 2.52 23.96
N VAL A 15 3.16 2.76 22.68
CA VAL A 15 4.07 1.87 21.93
C VAL A 15 5.51 2.20 22.36
N GLY A 16 6.02 1.44 23.33
CA GLY A 16 7.42 1.49 23.71
C GLY A 16 8.31 1.20 22.50
N GLU A 17 9.23 2.12 22.21
CA GLU A 17 10.23 2.01 21.15
C GLU A 17 11.15 0.81 21.40
N ASN A 18 10.73 -0.39 21.00
CA ASN A 18 11.63 -1.54 20.90
C ASN A 18 12.45 -1.37 19.63
N VAL A 19 13.59 -0.69 19.76
CA VAL A 19 14.58 -0.52 18.70
C VAL A 19 15.00 -1.90 18.21
N THR A 20 14.65 -2.25 16.98
CA THR A 20 15.26 -3.38 16.30
C THR A 20 16.67 -2.95 15.90
N THR A 21 17.68 -3.67 16.37
CA THR A 21 19.09 -3.33 16.12
C THR A 21 19.38 -3.36 14.60
N GLY A 22 19.35 -2.19 13.94
CA GLY A 22 19.72 -2.06 12.53
C GLY A 22 19.02 -0.95 11.74
N PHE A 23 17.82 -0.52 12.13
CA PHE A 23 17.11 0.52 11.39
C PHE A 23 17.60 1.91 11.83
N LYS A 24 18.09 2.69 10.86
CA LYS A 24 18.49 4.08 11.09
C LYS A 24 17.33 4.99 10.72
N PRO A 25 16.85 5.83 11.65
CA PRO A 25 15.88 6.85 11.31
C PRO A 25 16.36 7.69 10.13
N TYR A 26 15.44 8.03 9.24
CA TYR A 26 15.75 8.85 8.07
C TYR A 26 14.71 9.94 7.87
N THR A 27 15.15 11.01 7.20
CA THR A 27 14.32 12.17 6.93
C THR A 27 13.94 12.18 5.45
N LEU A 28 12.64 12.28 5.18
CA LEU A 28 12.12 12.54 3.85
C LEU A 28 11.93 14.05 3.66
N ALA A 29 11.53 14.48 2.46
CA ALA A 29 11.22 15.88 2.21
C ALA A 29 10.16 16.41 3.20
N GLU A 30 10.07 17.73 3.36
CA GLU A 30 9.03 18.39 4.18
C GLU A 30 9.05 18.00 5.68
N ASN A 31 10.22 17.60 6.18
CA ASN A 31 10.51 17.27 7.58
C ASN A 31 9.73 16.04 8.10
N TYR A 32 9.36 15.11 7.22
CA TYR A 32 8.92 13.78 7.65
C TYR A 32 10.12 13.02 8.18
N ILE A 33 9.99 12.52 9.41
CA ILE A 33 10.98 11.66 10.04
C ILE A 33 10.35 10.27 10.14
N VAL A 34 11.02 9.29 9.55
CA VAL A 34 10.65 7.89 9.65
C VAL A 34 11.55 7.27 10.71
N THR A 35 10.96 6.81 11.81
CA THR A 35 11.68 6.21 12.93
C THR A 35 11.35 4.73 13.06
N ASP A 36 12.35 3.96 13.50
CA ASP A 36 12.24 2.52 13.66
C ASP A 36 11.13 2.14 14.63
N THR A 37 10.46 1.04 14.33
CA THR A 37 9.54 0.38 15.24
C THR A 37 9.47 -1.13 14.99
N GLY A 38 8.76 -1.82 15.89
CA GLY A 38 8.78 -3.28 16.08
C GLY A 38 7.93 -4.08 15.09
N PHE A 39 7.28 -5.11 15.62
CA PHE A 39 6.57 -6.12 14.84
C PHE A 39 5.06 -5.89 14.92
N PHE A 40 4.34 -6.26 13.86
CA PHE A 40 2.90 -6.35 13.89
C PHE A 40 2.46 -7.75 13.43
N ASP A 41 1.35 -8.22 13.98
CA ASP A 41 0.71 -9.47 13.61
C ASP A 41 -0.67 -9.16 13.04
N PHE A 42 -1.08 -9.92 12.02
CA PHE A 42 -2.42 -9.93 11.46
C PHE A 42 -2.88 -11.37 11.21
N ASP A 43 -4.15 -11.57 10.86
CA ASP A 43 -4.79 -12.90 10.87
C ASP A 43 -4.01 -13.99 10.10
N ILE A 44 -3.40 -13.63 8.97
CA ILE A 44 -2.69 -14.57 8.08
C ILE A 44 -1.17 -14.37 8.06
N GLY A 45 -0.61 -13.45 8.85
CA GLY A 45 0.81 -13.12 8.75
C GLY A 45 1.38 -12.26 9.88
N ASP A 46 2.61 -11.84 9.69
CA ASP A 46 3.30 -10.87 10.52
C ASP A 46 4.13 -9.93 9.63
N GLY A 47 4.64 -8.87 10.23
CA GLY A 47 5.49 -7.92 9.53
C GLY A 47 6.20 -6.97 10.48
N THR A 48 6.90 -6.01 9.89
CA THR A 48 7.53 -4.93 10.65
C THR A 48 6.98 -3.59 10.19
N TYR A 49 6.86 -2.65 11.12
CA TYR A 49 6.31 -1.34 10.81
C TYR A 49 7.29 -0.23 11.21
N ALA A 50 7.12 0.93 10.59
CA ALA A 50 7.78 2.18 10.96
C ALA A 50 6.73 3.23 11.32
N VAL A 51 7.08 4.20 12.15
CA VAL A 51 6.21 5.36 12.42
C VAL A 51 6.75 6.59 11.72
N VAL A 52 5.82 7.40 11.22
CA VAL A 52 6.11 8.61 10.46
C VAL A 52 5.66 9.79 11.27
N LYS A 53 6.60 10.69 11.59
CA LYS A 53 6.31 11.92 12.33
C LYS A 53 6.61 13.15 11.47
N GLN A 54 5.82 14.19 11.64
CA GLN A 54 6.10 15.51 11.08
C GLN A 54 5.99 16.54 12.21
N GLN A 55 7.06 17.31 12.42
CA GLN A 55 7.14 18.27 13.54
C GLN A 55 6.79 17.61 14.91
N GLY A 56 7.26 16.37 15.11
CA GLY A 56 7.03 15.60 16.34
C GLY A 56 5.64 14.94 16.46
N ARG A 57 4.70 15.21 15.55
CA ARG A 57 3.35 14.60 15.57
C ARG A 57 3.32 13.34 14.72
N LEU A 58 2.68 12.27 15.22
CA LEU A 58 2.41 11.05 14.47
C LEU A 58 1.50 11.37 13.27
N ILE A 59 1.93 10.95 12.08
CA ILE A 59 1.21 11.12 10.81
C ILE A 59 0.65 9.78 10.34
N ASP A 60 1.45 8.73 10.45
CA ASP A 60 1.09 7.39 10.03
C ASP A 60 1.98 6.32 10.64
N THR A 61 1.49 5.09 10.57
CA THR A 61 2.24 3.85 10.80
C THR A 61 2.29 3.13 9.47
N ILE A 62 3.46 2.65 9.05
CA ILE A 62 3.66 2.13 7.69
C ILE A 62 4.30 0.76 7.70
N ASP A 63 3.99 -0.04 6.69
CA ASP A 63 4.70 -1.29 6.44
C ASP A 63 6.14 -1.04 5.99
N LYS A 64 7.11 -1.70 6.66
CA LYS A 64 8.53 -1.58 6.33
C LYS A 64 8.93 -2.39 5.12
N TYR A 65 8.21 -3.47 4.79
CA TYR A 65 8.55 -4.29 3.63
C TYR A 65 8.42 -3.48 2.33
N TYR A 66 7.30 -2.77 2.16
CA TYR A 66 7.09 -1.86 1.05
C TYR A 66 7.80 -0.51 1.24
N GLY A 67 7.79 0.03 2.47
CA GLY A 67 8.40 1.30 2.82
C GLY A 67 7.78 2.51 2.10
N PHE A 68 8.52 3.62 2.04
CA PHE A 68 8.12 4.78 1.25
C PHE A 68 8.69 4.72 -0.17
N GLN A 69 7.80 4.77 -1.15
CA GLN A 69 8.16 4.84 -2.56
C GLN A 69 8.02 6.28 -3.07
N PRO A 70 9.09 6.89 -3.63
CA PRO A 70 9.01 8.25 -4.15
C PRO A 70 8.10 8.30 -5.39
N LEU A 71 7.08 9.15 -5.33
CA LEU A 71 6.13 9.37 -6.42
C LEU A 71 6.48 10.59 -7.26
N SER A 72 6.86 11.68 -6.61
CA SER A 72 7.43 12.87 -7.24
C SER A 72 8.15 13.69 -6.16
N LYS A 73 8.66 14.88 -6.49
CA LYS A 73 9.34 15.72 -5.50
C LYS A 73 8.39 16.07 -4.35
N GLY A 74 8.69 15.56 -3.15
CA GLY A 74 7.87 15.77 -1.94
C GLY A 74 6.60 14.93 -1.87
N ALA A 75 6.42 13.96 -2.78
CA ALA A 75 5.28 13.05 -2.77
C ALA A 75 5.76 11.61 -2.63
N TYR A 76 5.15 10.87 -1.73
CA TYR A 76 5.52 9.48 -1.44
C TYR A 76 4.29 8.59 -1.34
N ALA A 77 4.42 7.34 -1.77
CA ALA A 77 3.42 6.31 -1.61
C ALA A 77 3.87 5.23 -0.62
N TYR A 78 2.95 4.64 0.13
CA TYR A 78 3.25 3.64 1.14
C TYR A 78 1.99 2.84 1.50
N TYR A 79 2.17 1.70 2.15
CA TYR A 79 1.10 0.98 2.81
C TYR A 79 0.99 1.44 4.26
N ALA A 80 -0.20 1.93 4.64
CA ALA A 80 -0.52 2.25 6.01
C ALA A 80 -0.90 0.98 6.79
N ILE A 81 -0.49 0.98 8.06
CA ILE A 81 -0.83 -0.03 9.04
C ILE A 81 -1.78 0.60 10.05
N GLU A 82 -2.96 0.00 10.21
CA GLU A 82 -3.97 0.47 11.15
C GLU A 82 -4.22 -0.60 12.20
N GLY A 83 -4.35 -0.17 13.46
CA GLY A 83 -4.65 -1.09 14.56
C GLY A 83 -5.98 -1.81 14.28
N SER A 84 -5.95 -3.15 14.33
CA SER A 84 -7.13 -3.97 14.13
C SER A 84 -8.00 -3.84 15.38
N GLY A 85 -8.88 -2.83 15.44
CA GLY A 85 -9.72 -2.54 16.60
C GLY A 85 -10.68 -3.68 17.03
N GLN A 86 -10.64 -4.82 16.33
CA GLN A 86 -11.48 -6.00 16.52
C GLN A 86 -10.75 -7.33 16.25
N SER A 87 -9.42 -7.41 16.31
CA SER A 87 -8.79 -8.73 16.21
C SER A 87 -9.23 -9.60 17.40
N LYS A 88 -9.86 -10.74 17.10
CA LYS A 88 -10.16 -11.81 18.08
C LYS A 88 -8.92 -12.68 18.35
N THR A 89 -7.82 -12.37 17.70
CA THR A 89 -6.61 -13.17 17.60
C THR A 89 -5.58 -12.52 18.51
N GLU A 90 -5.13 -13.23 19.54
CA GLU A 90 -4.02 -12.74 20.37
C GLU A 90 -2.77 -12.58 19.49
N ALA A 91 -1.98 -11.53 19.72
CA ALA A 91 -0.70 -11.37 19.04
C ALA A 91 0.13 -12.64 19.29
N LYS A 92 0.67 -13.23 18.21
CA LYS A 92 1.50 -14.44 18.28
C LYS A 92 2.76 -14.19 19.12
N ASN A 93 3.19 -12.93 19.19
CA ASN A 93 4.31 -12.47 20.01
C ASN A 93 3.88 -11.32 20.94
N SER A 94 4.29 -11.38 22.21
CA SER A 94 4.02 -10.34 23.21
C SER A 94 4.64 -8.97 22.88
N LYS A 95 5.50 -8.90 21.86
CA LYS A 95 6.12 -7.68 21.34
C LYS A 95 5.45 -7.14 20.06
N SER A 96 4.50 -7.87 19.49
CA SER A 96 3.79 -7.46 18.28
C SER A 96 2.53 -6.67 18.61
N ILE A 97 2.20 -5.67 17.78
CA ILE A 97 0.88 -5.03 17.79
C ILE A 97 -0.07 -5.79 16.86
N LEU A 98 -1.36 -5.84 17.18
CA LEU A 98 -2.38 -6.35 16.27
C LEU A 98 -2.79 -5.24 15.30
N ALA A 99 -2.49 -5.41 14.03
CA ALA A 99 -2.72 -4.39 13.02
C ALA A 99 -2.81 -4.97 11.61
N ASP A 100 -3.61 -4.35 10.75
CA ASP A 100 -3.77 -4.78 9.36
C ASP A 100 -3.06 -3.83 8.40
N ILE A 101 -2.56 -4.36 7.28
CA ILE A 101 -2.16 -3.56 6.13
C ILE A 101 -3.44 -3.09 5.44
N SER A 102 -3.90 -1.88 5.77
CA SER A 102 -5.26 -1.44 5.44
C SER A 102 -5.34 -0.67 4.14
N HIS A 103 -4.49 0.34 3.97
CA HIS A 103 -4.66 1.34 2.93
C HIS A 103 -3.35 1.64 2.19
N PHE A 104 -3.42 1.68 0.86
CA PHE A 104 -2.35 2.23 0.04
C PHE A 104 -2.51 3.75 -0.04
N MET A 105 -1.56 4.47 0.55
CA MET A 105 -1.64 5.90 0.76
C MET A 105 -0.63 6.64 -0.11
N ILE A 106 -0.98 7.85 -0.52
CA ILE A 106 -0.06 8.85 -1.07
C ILE A 106 -0.08 10.06 -0.15
N ILE A 107 1.10 10.52 0.27
CA ILE A 107 1.27 11.75 1.03
C ILE A 107 2.01 12.80 0.18
N THR A 108 1.56 14.05 0.23
CA THR A 108 2.20 15.21 -0.42
C THR A 108 1.93 16.45 0.41
N GLY A 109 2.94 16.99 1.08
CA GLY A 109 2.70 17.91 2.20
C GLY A 109 1.72 17.30 3.19
N ASN A 110 0.91 18.16 3.80
CA ASN A 110 -0.07 17.72 4.80
C ASN A 110 -1.32 17.05 4.18
N LYS A 111 -1.30 16.67 2.90
CA LYS A 111 -2.42 16.03 2.22
C LYS A 111 -2.15 14.54 2.03
N LYS A 112 -3.10 13.72 2.49
CA LYS A 112 -3.13 12.28 2.25
C LYS A 112 -4.21 11.93 1.24
N ILE A 113 -3.90 11.01 0.33
CA ILE A 113 -4.85 10.40 -0.60
C ILE A 113 -4.83 8.90 -0.32
N ASP A 114 -6.00 8.36 -0.02
CA ASP A 114 -6.20 6.92 0.12
C ASP A 114 -6.51 6.34 -1.27
N VAL A 115 -5.52 5.70 -1.89
CA VAL A 115 -5.69 5.11 -3.22
C VAL A 115 -6.68 3.94 -3.14
N THR A 116 -6.60 3.12 -2.10
CA THR A 116 -7.50 1.98 -1.88
C THR A 116 -8.98 2.39 -1.93
N ARG A 117 -9.33 3.58 -1.40
CA ARG A 117 -10.71 4.12 -1.45
C ARG A 117 -11.07 4.82 -2.75
N ASN A 118 -10.10 5.35 -3.50
CA ASN A 118 -10.34 6.11 -4.73
C ASN A 118 -10.18 5.26 -6.00
N ALA A 119 -9.59 4.07 -5.89
CA ALA A 119 -9.32 3.14 -6.98
C ALA A 119 -10.21 1.89 -6.83
N PRO A 120 -11.18 1.66 -7.74
CA PRO A 120 -12.01 0.46 -7.71
C PRO A 120 -11.17 -0.82 -7.76
N TYR A 121 -11.53 -1.82 -6.96
CA TYR A 121 -10.86 -3.13 -6.94
C TYR A 121 -9.35 -3.09 -6.62
N PHE A 122 -8.87 -2.00 -6.00
CA PHE A 122 -7.53 -1.94 -5.42
C PHE A 122 -7.54 -2.76 -4.12
N GLY A 123 -7.22 -4.04 -4.24
CA GLY A 123 -7.28 -5.00 -3.14
C GLY A 123 -5.94 -5.66 -2.85
N TRP A 124 -6.02 -6.78 -2.13
CA TRP A 124 -4.89 -7.59 -1.72
C TRP A 124 -3.93 -7.98 -2.86
N PHE A 125 -4.48 -8.27 -4.05
CA PHE A 125 -3.69 -8.65 -5.24
C PHE A 125 -3.15 -7.47 -6.06
N ALA A 126 -3.33 -6.23 -5.62
CA ALA A 126 -3.00 -5.05 -6.43
C ALA A 126 -1.51 -4.97 -6.78
N ASN A 127 -0.64 -5.39 -5.86
CA ASN A 127 0.82 -5.34 -5.95
C ASN A 127 1.36 -4.08 -6.68
N PRO A 128 1.09 -2.88 -6.12
CA PRO A 128 1.24 -1.61 -6.81
C PRO A 128 2.70 -1.22 -6.99
N SER A 129 2.98 -0.48 -8.05
CA SER A 129 4.29 0.10 -8.35
C SER A 129 4.18 1.56 -8.72
N ILE A 130 5.20 2.33 -8.32
CA ILE A 130 5.28 3.75 -8.63
C ILE A 130 6.16 3.95 -9.86
N LEU A 131 5.54 4.23 -11.00
CA LEU A 131 6.22 4.42 -12.27
C LEU A 131 5.81 5.77 -12.85
N LYS A 132 6.74 6.56 -13.38
CA LYS A 132 6.45 7.83 -14.10
C LYS A 132 5.45 8.76 -13.37
N ASN A 133 5.58 8.91 -12.06
CA ASN A 133 4.70 9.72 -11.20
C ASN A 133 3.22 9.25 -11.15
N SER A 134 2.94 7.98 -11.38
CA SER A 134 1.60 7.38 -11.24
C SER A 134 1.71 6.03 -10.52
N VAL A 135 0.58 5.52 -10.03
CA VAL A 135 0.49 4.20 -9.42
C VAL A 135 -0.02 3.22 -10.48
N TYR A 136 0.75 2.17 -10.74
CA TYR A 136 0.37 1.07 -11.63
C TYR A 136 0.15 -0.18 -10.80
N TYR A 137 -0.94 -0.90 -11.03
CA TYR A 137 -1.33 -2.02 -10.19
C TYR A 137 -2.26 -2.97 -10.94
N TRP A 138 -2.44 -4.17 -10.40
CA TRP A 138 -3.40 -5.15 -10.89
C TRP A 138 -4.78 -4.90 -10.30
N GLU A 139 -5.81 -4.86 -11.14
CA GLU A 139 -7.19 -4.91 -10.68
C GLU A 139 -7.75 -6.31 -10.86
N VAL A 140 -8.28 -6.84 -9.77
CA VAL A 140 -8.90 -8.15 -9.72
C VAL A 140 -10.38 -7.97 -9.42
N LYS A 141 -11.22 -8.21 -10.44
CA LYS A 141 -12.66 -8.14 -10.30
C LYS A 141 -13.27 -9.53 -10.29
N GLU A 142 -13.87 -9.90 -9.16
CA GLU A 142 -14.58 -11.16 -9.02
C GLU A 142 -15.75 -11.28 -10.01
N GLN A 143 -15.90 -12.49 -10.55
CA GLN A 143 -17.05 -12.97 -11.30
C GLN A 143 -17.48 -14.32 -10.72
N LYS A 144 -18.71 -14.75 -11.04
CA LYS A 144 -19.35 -15.93 -10.45
C LYS A 144 -18.43 -17.16 -10.28
N ASP A 145 -17.64 -17.46 -11.30
CA ASP A 145 -16.76 -18.64 -11.32
C ASP A 145 -15.31 -18.29 -11.68
N SER A 146 -14.92 -17.01 -11.77
CA SER A 146 -13.55 -16.61 -12.16
C SER A 146 -13.28 -15.14 -11.80
N TYR A 147 -12.09 -14.64 -12.11
CA TYR A 147 -11.72 -13.24 -11.91
C TYR A 147 -11.37 -12.58 -13.24
N LYS A 148 -11.84 -11.36 -13.46
CA LYS A 148 -11.35 -10.48 -14.52
C LYS A 148 -10.13 -9.72 -14.03
N ILE A 149 -9.05 -9.84 -14.79
CA ILE A 149 -7.77 -9.22 -14.47
C ILE A 149 -7.56 -8.02 -15.41
N PHE A 150 -7.21 -6.88 -14.82
CA PHE A 150 -6.92 -5.65 -15.56
C PHE A 150 -5.56 -5.11 -15.13
N ALA A 151 -4.86 -4.47 -16.07
CA ALA A 151 -3.81 -3.52 -15.74
C ALA A 151 -4.48 -2.18 -15.42
N ALA A 152 -4.09 -1.53 -14.33
CA ALA A 152 -4.63 -0.25 -13.93
C ALA A 152 -3.55 0.81 -13.72
N LYS A 153 -3.93 2.06 -13.98
CA LYS A 153 -3.14 3.26 -13.71
C LYS A 153 -4.00 4.25 -12.93
N PHE A 154 -3.58 4.57 -11.72
CA PHE A 154 -4.14 5.67 -10.93
C PHE A 154 -3.26 6.92 -11.06
N ASP A 155 -3.86 8.03 -11.50
CA ASP A 155 -3.22 9.34 -11.56
C ASP A 155 -3.51 10.12 -10.26
N PRO A 156 -2.50 10.40 -9.42
CA PRO A 156 -2.68 11.08 -8.15
C PRO A 156 -3.16 12.54 -8.28
N LYS A 157 -2.95 13.19 -9.43
CA LYS A 157 -3.38 14.57 -9.68
C LYS A 157 -4.87 14.65 -9.97
N THR A 158 -5.36 13.75 -10.83
CA THR A 158 -6.77 13.73 -11.23
C THR A 158 -7.62 12.84 -10.33
N ARG A 159 -6.99 11.93 -9.57
CA ARG A 159 -7.60 10.88 -8.76
C ARG A 159 -8.46 9.92 -9.57
N LEU A 160 -8.14 9.78 -10.85
CA LEU A 160 -8.82 8.88 -11.76
C LEU A 160 -7.98 7.64 -12.00
N THR A 161 -8.68 6.51 -12.08
CA THR A 161 -8.13 5.23 -12.50
C THR A 161 -8.53 4.97 -13.96
N ASN A 162 -7.54 4.61 -14.77
CA ASN A 162 -7.75 4.01 -16.08
C ASN A 162 -7.39 2.52 -16.00
N SER A 163 -8.31 1.64 -16.43
CA SER A 163 -8.13 0.19 -16.39
C SER A 163 -8.21 -0.40 -17.79
N PHE A 164 -7.37 -1.41 -18.07
CA PHE A 164 -7.33 -2.13 -19.33
C PHE A 164 -7.48 -3.63 -19.07
N TYR A 165 -8.53 -4.23 -19.62
CA TYR A 165 -8.79 -5.66 -19.46
C TYR A 165 -7.70 -6.49 -20.12
N LEU A 166 -7.20 -7.50 -19.42
CA LEU A 166 -6.16 -8.39 -19.91
C LEU A 166 -6.71 -9.79 -20.19
N PHE A 167 -7.22 -10.47 -19.16
CA PHE A 167 -7.68 -11.85 -19.25
C PHE A 167 -8.60 -12.22 -18.08
N ASN A 168 -9.22 -13.40 -18.18
CA ASN A 168 -9.87 -14.04 -17.04
C ASN A 168 -8.89 -15.03 -16.39
N SER A 169 -8.88 -15.11 -15.06
CA SER A 169 -8.06 -16.04 -14.29
C SER A 169 -8.89 -16.75 -13.22
N PHE A 170 -8.42 -17.91 -12.80
CA PHE A 170 -8.82 -18.53 -11.53
C PHE A 170 -7.67 -18.27 -10.57
N ILE A 171 -7.93 -17.51 -9.50
CA ILE A 171 -6.95 -17.27 -8.46
C ILE A 171 -7.22 -18.32 -7.38
N ASP A 172 -6.25 -19.22 -7.19
CA ASP A 172 -6.32 -20.39 -6.31
C ASP A 172 -5.57 -20.18 -4.98
N SER A 173 -5.09 -18.96 -4.73
CA SER A 173 -4.37 -18.55 -3.54
C SER A 173 -4.88 -17.21 -3.02
N ASP A 174 -4.72 -16.98 -1.73
CA ASP A 174 -4.91 -15.70 -1.05
C ASP A 174 -3.56 -14.97 -0.81
N ASP A 175 -2.55 -15.17 -1.67
CA ASP A 175 -1.24 -14.51 -1.55
C ASP A 175 -1.21 -13.13 -2.25
N GLY A 176 -0.81 -12.08 -1.52
CA GLY A 176 -0.76 -10.69 -2.03
C GLY A 176 0.31 -10.45 -3.10
N GLY A 177 1.20 -11.43 -3.31
CA GLY A 177 2.23 -11.48 -4.34
C GLY A 177 1.87 -12.36 -5.54
N TYR A 178 0.61 -12.78 -5.69
CA TYR A 178 0.16 -13.67 -6.77
C TYR A 178 0.52 -13.13 -8.16
N PHE A 179 0.46 -11.81 -8.35
CA PHE A 179 0.93 -11.15 -9.57
C PHE A 179 2.23 -10.40 -9.29
N ALA A 180 3.17 -10.41 -10.23
CA ALA A 180 4.39 -9.62 -10.12
C ALA A 180 4.10 -8.11 -10.17
N MET A 181 4.91 -7.32 -9.45
CA MET A 181 4.86 -5.85 -9.48
C MET A 181 5.03 -5.34 -10.92
N PRO A 182 4.19 -4.40 -11.40
CA PRO A 182 4.40 -3.76 -12.68
C PRO A 182 5.75 -3.04 -12.73
N TYR A 183 6.44 -3.10 -13.87
CA TYR A 183 7.79 -2.56 -13.98
C TYR A 183 8.02 -1.76 -15.25
N LEU A 184 9.10 -0.98 -15.28
CA LEU A 184 9.55 -0.27 -16.47
C LEU A 184 10.62 -1.07 -17.23
N ARG A 185 10.47 -1.17 -18.55
CA ARG A 185 11.55 -1.57 -19.46
C ARG A 185 11.77 -0.44 -20.47
N GLY A 186 12.77 0.40 -20.21
CA GLY A 186 12.90 1.68 -20.89
C GLY A 186 11.68 2.57 -20.59
N ASP A 187 11.01 3.06 -21.62
CA ASP A 187 9.80 3.88 -21.47
C ASP A 187 8.48 3.10 -21.40
N THR A 188 8.55 1.77 -21.54
CA THR A 188 7.39 0.88 -21.58
C THR A 188 7.05 0.38 -20.19
N ILE A 189 5.76 0.46 -19.83
CA ILE A 189 5.22 -0.16 -18.63
C ILE A 189 4.86 -1.61 -18.95
N CYS A 190 5.33 -2.54 -18.13
CA CYS A 190 5.18 -3.98 -18.33
C CYS A 190 4.37 -4.58 -17.18
N PHE A 191 3.40 -5.42 -17.56
CA PHE A 191 2.64 -6.29 -16.67
C PHE A 191 2.98 -7.74 -17.04
N GLU A 192 3.69 -8.44 -16.17
CA GLU A 192 4.09 -9.83 -16.37
C GLU A 192 3.06 -10.77 -15.75
N HIS A 193 2.51 -11.65 -16.58
CA HIS A 193 1.53 -12.64 -16.22
C HIS A 193 2.23 -13.85 -15.61
N ASN A 194 1.49 -14.68 -14.88
CA ASN A 194 2.05 -15.88 -14.24
C ASN A 194 2.51 -16.95 -15.25
N ASP A 195 2.02 -16.91 -16.49
CA ASP A 195 2.48 -17.76 -17.59
C ASP A 195 3.71 -17.19 -18.33
N GLY A 196 4.30 -16.11 -17.82
CA GLY A 196 5.46 -15.43 -18.40
C GLY A 196 5.16 -14.51 -19.58
N LYS A 197 3.89 -14.39 -20.01
CA LYS A 197 3.51 -13.39 -21.00
C LYS A 197 3.64 -11.99 -20.41
N ILE A 198 4.02 -11.02 -21.24
CA ILE A 198 4.18 -9.63 -20.82
C ILE A 198 3.26 -8.76 -21.66
N THR A 199 2.27 -8.14 -21.01
CA THR A 199 1.49 -7.06 -21.63
C THR A 199 2.22 -5.74 -21.44
N LYS A 200 2.30 -4.95 -22.51
CA LYS A 200 3.10 -3.73 -22.57
C LYS A 200 2.22 -2.52 -22.83
N PHE A 201 2.53 -1.42 -22.16
CA PHE A 201 1.84 -0.14 -22.31
C PHE A 201 2.82 1.00 -22.57
N SER A 202 2.40 1.93 -23.40
CA SER A 202 3.06 3.22 -23.60
C SER A 202 2.96 4.10 -22.33
N PRO A 203 3.72 5.20 -22.24
CA PRO A 203 3.68 6.10 -21.08
C PRO A 203 2.30 6.71 -20.80
N ASP A 204 1.51 6.94 -21.86
CA ASP A 204 0.11 7.40 -21.80
C ASP A 204 -0.88 6.25 -21.56
N PHE A 205 -0.39 5.05 -21.23
CA PHE A 205 -1.14 3.86 -20.86
C PHE A 205 -2.04 3.30 -21.98
N LYS A 206 -1.53 3.32 -23.22
CA LYS A 206 -2.12 2.60 -24.35
C LYS A 206 -1.40 1.28 -24.55
N SER A 207 -2.14 0.21 -24.79
CA SER A 207 -1.53 -1.10 -25.06
C SER A 207 -0.76 -1.08 -26.38
N TYR A 208 0.43 -1.69 -26.40
CA TYR A 208 1.05 -2.06 -27.67
C TYR A 208 0.36 -3.32 -28.18
N ASN A 209 -0.24 -3.25 -29.37
CA ASN A 209 -0.81 -4.42 -30.05
C ASN A 209 0.28 -5.43 -30.42
#